data_AF-I1CVM8-F1
#
_entry.id   AF-I1CVM8-F1
#
_cell.length_a   1.000
_cell.length_b   1.000
_cell.length_c   1.000
_cell.angle_alpha   90.00
_cell.angle_beta   90.00
_cell.angle_gamma   90.00
#
_symmetry.space_group_name_H-M   'P 1'
#
loop_
_entity.id
_entity.type
_entity.pdbx_description
1 polymer ?
#
loop_
_entity_poly.entity_id
_entity_poly.type
_entity_poly.pdbx_seq_one_letter_code
_entity_poly.pdbx_strand_id
1 'polypeptide(L)'
;MIARATPLFFFFCFSNTTTTETVDLNRFTQLLSNHLLYEHIDKAYSQLSRKISLQFRNAIHVKVKKVPNSQKIIVPVDVQILKRQLKGAVGSFIEDKLPSMLTTRHDINNLQNQLDGLIYEYCSHSISQNAAISQLCLLENQNKLLSRMHEYMNQQVRDILQQVNEFDLPRLFEKTRAQMSGILIHFNQHTMDPLHHKLELKQKYSNDHYWITNDMIQEFISILNHAEEEENNIQHFIDLSK
;
A
#
# COMPACT_ATOMS: atom_id res chain seq x y z
N MET A 1 13.78 -8.27 -59.55
CA MET A 1 12.45 -8.16 -58.89
C MET A 1 12.66 -8.12 -57.39
N ILE A 2 12.79 -6.93 -56.81
CA ILE A 2 12.73 -6.70 -55.36
C ILE A 2 11.92 -5.41 -55.22
N ALA A 3 10.66 -5.53 -54.80
CA ALA A 3 9.77 -4.40 -54.59
C ALA A 3 10.15 -3.72 -53.28
N ARG A 4 10.52 -2.44 -53.34
CA ARG A 4 10.67 -1.57 -52.17
C ARG A 4 9.26 -1.15 -51.72
N ALA A 5 8.87 -1.53 -50.52
CA ALA A 5 7.68 -1.02 -49.86
C ALA A 5 7.95 0.41 -49.37
N THR A 6 7.25 1.37 -49.95
CA THR A 6 7.12 2.75 -49.48
C THR A 6 6.25 2.76 -48.22
N PRO A 7 6.65 3.40 -47.12
CA PRO A 7 5.73 3.62 -46.01
C PRO A 7 4.72 4.69 -46.42
N LEU A 8 3.44 4.32 -46.39
CA LEU A 8 2.32 5.25 -46.45
C LEU A 8 2.42 6.19 -45.25
N PHE A 9 2.87 7.42 -45.49
CA PHE A 9 2.64 8.54 -44.58
C PHE A 9 1.12 8.77 -44.51
N PHE A 10 0.51 8.33 -43.42
CA PHE A 10 -0.80 8.81 -43.03
C PHE A 10 -0.66 10.29 -42.61
N PHE A 11 -0.85 11.18 -43.57
CA PHE A 11 -1.22 12.56 -43.28
C PHE A 11 -2.64 12.54 -42.70
N PHE A 12 -2.75 12.55 -41.37
CA PHE A 12 -4.00 12.97 -40.74
C PHE A 12 -4.10 14.49 -40.92
N CYS A 13 -4.96 14.92 -41.85
CA CYS A 13 -5.50 16.26 -41.85
C CYS A 13 -6.26 16.46 -40.53
N PHE A 14 -5.68 17.23 -39.61
CA PHE A 14 -6.43 17.80 -38.51
C PHE A 14 -7.39 18.84 -39.10
N SER A 15 -8.65 18.43 -39.26
CA SER A 15 -9.75 19.37 -39.36
C SER A 15 -9.82 20.13 -38.04
N ASN A 16 -9.51 21.43 -38.07
CA ASN A 16 -9.83 22.38 -37.00
C ASN A 16 -11.35 22.49 -36.89
N THR A 17 -11.98 21.56 -36.19
CA THR A 17 -13.29 21.77 -35.59
C THR A 17 -13.03 22.15 -34.14
N THR A 18 -13.13 23.44 -33.84
CA THR A 18 -13.24 23.97 -32.49
C THR A 18 -14.60 23.59 -31.90
N THR A 19 -14.81 22.30 -31.65
CA THR A 19 -15.76 21.88 -30.62
C THR A 19 -15.04 22.07 -29.31
N THR A 20 -15.51 23.00 -28.49
CA THR A 20 -15.08 23.11 -27.09
C THR A 20 -15.50 21.83 -26.39
N GLU A 21 -14.64 20.80 -26.45
CA GLU A 21 -14.87 19.54 -25.76
C GLU A 21 -14.86 19.81 -24.26
N THR A 22 -16.03 19.65 -23.65
CA THR A 22 -16.25 19.83 -22.23
C THR A 22 -16.09 18.50 -21.52
N VAL A 23 -15.47 18.53 -20.36
CA VAL A 23 -15.22 17.38 -19.50
C VAL A 23 -16.08 17.54 -18.24
N ASP A 24 -16.77 16.49 -17.82
CA ASP A 24 -17.44 16.45 -16.51
C ASP A 24 -16.37 16.40 -15.41
N LEU A 25 -16.30 17.46 -14.59
CA LEU A 25 -15.29 17.60 -13.54
C LEU A 25 -15.40 16.49 -12.50
N ASN A 26 -16.62 16.19 -12.04
CA ASN A 26 -16.83 15.20 -10.98
C ASN A 26 -16.45 13.81 -11.46
N ARG A 27 -16.83 13.47 -12.69
CA ARG A 27 -16.46 12.18 -13.30
C ARG A 27 -14.95 12.09 -13.49
N PHE A 28 -14.31 13.16 -13.95
CA PHE A 28 -12.87 13.21 -14.14
C PHE A 28 -12.11 13.02 -12.82
N THR A 29 -12.43 13.80 -11.78
CA THR A 29 -11.74 13.70 -10.49
C THR A 29 -12.02 12.38 -9.79
N GLN A 30 -13.21 11.80 -9.96
CA GLN A 30 -13.53 10.47 -9.49
C GLN A 30 -12.68 9.39 -10.18
N LEU A 31 -12.61 9.38 -11.51
CA LEU A 31 -11.84 8.39 -12.27
C LEU A 31 -10.35 8.47 -11.94
N LEU A 32 -9.80 9.68 -11.92
CA LEU A 32 -8.39 9.91 -11.61
C LEU A 32 -8.07 9.50 -10.17
N SER A 33 -8.89 9.90 -9.18
CA SER A 33 -8.68 9.51 -7.77
C SER A 33 -8.70 8.00 -7.58
N ASN A 34 -9.67 7.32 -8.20
CA ASN A 34 -9.79 5.87 -8.11
C ASN A 34 -8.58 5.17 -8.72
N HIS A 35 -8.14 5.63 -9.89
CA HIS A 35 -6.97 5.07 -10.55
C HIS A 35 -5.73 5.16 -9.64
N LEU A 36 -5.46 6.34 -9.11
CA LEU A 36 -4.31 6.58 -8.22
C LEU A 36 -4.37 5.70 -6.96
N LEU A 37 -5.56 5.54 -6.38
CA LEU A 37 -5.74 4.77 -5.17
C LEU A 37 -5.65 3.26 -5.39
N TYR A 38 -6.27 2.72 -6.43
CA TYR A 38 -6.42 1.27 -6.57
C TYR A 38 -5.28 0.64 -7.38
N GLU A 39 -4.77 1.30 -8.42
CA GLU A 39 -3.74 0.70 -9.27
C GLU A 39 -2.35 0.82 -8.62
N HIS A 40 -2.05 1.98 -8.03
CA HIS A 40 -0.70 2.29 -7.55
C HIS A 40 -0.50 1.98 -6.06
N ILE A 41 -1.46 2.38 -5.22
CA ILE A 41 -1.33 2.26 -3.76
C ILE A 41 -1.50 0.81 -3.28
N ASP A 42 -2.42 0.02 -3.84
CA ASP A 42 -2.62 -1.38 -3.40
C ASP A 42 -1.38 -2.26 -3.60
N LYS A 43 -0.68 -2.09 -4.73
CA LYS A 43 0.56 -2.82 -5.02
C LYS A 43 1.65 -2.46 -4.01
N ALA A 44 1.78 -1.17 -3.70
CA ALA A 44 2.73 -0.69 -2.70
C ALA A 44 2.39 -1.22 -1.30
N TYR A 45 1.10 -1.27 -0.93
CA TYR A 45 0.64 -1.84 0.34
C TYR A 45 0.97 -3.32 0.49
N SER A 46 0.81 -4.11 -0.58
CA SER A 46 1.17 -5.53 -0.54
C SER A 46 2.65 -5.74 -0.22
N GLN A 47 3.54 -4.95 -0.84
CA GLN A 47 4.97 -5.04 -0.60
C GLN A 47 5.37 -4.58 0.81
N LEU A 48 4.79 -3.48 1.27
CA LEU A 48 5.00 -2.99 2.62
C LEU A 48 4.54 -4.01 3.66
N SER A 49 3.36 -4.62 3.44
CA SER A 49 2.78 -5.62 4.34
C SER A 49 3.69 -6.83 4.51
N ARG A 50 4.30 -7.33 3.42
CA ARG A 50 5.29 -8.41 3.47
C ARG A 50 6.51 -8.05 4.32
N LYS A 51 7.01 -6.82 4.22
CA LYS A 51 8.17 -6.36 5.01
C LYS A 51 7.84 -6.24 6.49
N ILE A 52 6.70 -5.67 6.83
CA ILE A 52 6.26 -5.57 8.24
C ILE A 52 6.01 -6.97 8.81
N SER A 53 5.38 -7.86 8.04
CA SER A 53 5.22 -9.29 8.39
C SER A 53 6.56 -9.95 8.71
N LEU A 54 7.59 -9.72 7.89
CA LEU A 54 8.94 -10.21 8.18
C LEU A 54 9.50 -9.67 9.51
N GLN A 55 9.30 -8.38 9.80
CA GLN A 55 9.71 -7.81 11.08
C GLN A 55 8.97 -8.44 12.27
N PHE A 56 7.64 -8.59 12.19
CA PHE A 56 6.83 -9.23 13.24
C PHE A 56 7.27 -10.67 13.49
N ARG A 57 7.48 -11.44 12.42
CA ARG A 57 7.99 -12.81 12.45
C ARG A 57 9.38 -12.94 13.07
N ASN A 58 10.19 -11.89 12.98
CA ASN A 58 11.53 -11.83 13.56
C ASN A 58 11.54 -11.19 14.96
N ALA A 59 10.48 -10.52 15.36
CA ALA A 59 10.32 -10.02 16.72
C ALA A 59 9.78 -11.10 17.66
N ILE A 60 8.89 -11.97 17.15
CA ILE A 60 8.25 -13.03 17.94
C ILE A 60 8.91 -14.39 17.68
N HIS A 61 9.49 -14.98 18.74
CA HIS A 61 10.14 -16.28 18.66
C HIS A 61 9.65 -17.23 19.74
N VAL A 62 9.46 -18.50 19.37
CA VAL A 62 9.14 -19.56 20.32
C VAL A 62 10.42 -20.28 20.74
N LYS A 63 10.75 -20.23 22.03
CA LYS A 63 11.89 -20.93 22.63
C LYS A 63 11.40 -22.16 23.39
N VAL A 64 12.18 -23.24 23.32
CA VAL A 64 11.98 -24.41 24.18
C VAL A 64 12.87 -24.24 25.39
N LYS A 65 12.29 -24.21 26.58
CA LYS A 65 13.02 -24.14 27.84
C LYS A 65 13.12 -25.55 28.44
N LYS A 66 14.30 -25.87 28.96
CA LYS A 66 14.53 -27.09 29.74
C LYS A 66 13.89 -26.96 31.11
N VAL A 67 13.25 -28.01 31.57
CA VAL A 67 12.96 -28.19 32.99
C VAL A 67 14.26 -28.65 33.66
N PRO A 68 14.63 -28.12 34.84
CA PRO A 68 15.82 -28.58 35.57
C PRO A 68 15.73 -30.10 35.78
N ASN A 69 16.79 -30.84 35.43
CA ASN A 69 16.97 -32.31 35.50
C ASN A 69 16.79 -33.14 34.21
N SER A 70 16.49 -32.56 33.04
CA SER A 70 16.48 -33.37 31.79
C SER A 70 17.85 -33.49 31.10
N GLN A 71 18.32 -34.72 30.89
CA GLN A 71 19.55 -35.03 30.14
C GLN A 71 19.27 -35.05 28.62
N LYS A 72 20.15 -34.37 27.86
CA LYS A 72 20.24 -34.25 26.38
C LYS A 72 18.93 -34.12 25.58
N ILE A 73 18.76 -32.95 24.94
CA ILE A 73 17.58 -32.61 24.14
C ILE A 73 17.73 -33.10 22.70
N ILE A 74 16.86 -34.01 22.27
CA ILE A 74 16.41 -34.06 20.87
C ILE A 74 15.13 -33.22 20.83
N VAL A 75 15.17 -32.04 20.20
CA VAL A 75 13.96 -31.22 20.05
C VAL A 75 13.01 -32.04 19.18
N PRO A 76 11.82 -32.45 19.66
CA PRO A 76 10.91 -33.25 18.87
C PRO A 76 10.61 -32.55 17.55
N VAL A 77 10.54 -33.32 16.46
CA VAL A 77 10.23 -32.81 15.13
C VAL A 77 8.95 -31.97 15.17
N ASP A 78 7.96 -32.40 15.96
CA ASP A 78 6.68 -31.71 16.16
C ASP A 78 6.84 -30.29 16.72
N VAL A 79 7.80 -30.07 17.61
CA VAL A 79 8.09 -28.73 18.15
C VAL A 79 8.71 -27.84 17.07
N GLN A 80 9.52 -28.40 16.17
CA GLN A 80 10.07 -27.64 15.04
C GLN A 80 8.98 -27.31 14.02
N ILE A 81 8.05 -28.24 13.77
CA ILE A 81 6.88 -28.03 12.91
C ILE A 81 6.00 -26.92 13.50
N LEU A 82 5.64 -27.01 14.78
CA LEU A 82 4.83 -26.01 15.47
C LEU A 82 5.46 -24.62 15.37
N LYS A 83 6.78 -24.50 15.57
CA LYS A 83 7.49 -23.23 15.42
C LYS A 83 7.35 -22.65 14.01
N ARG A 84 7.50 -23.49 12.97
CA ARG A 84 7.36 -23.07 11.58
C ARG A 84 5.92 -22.64 11.27
N GLN A 85 4.95 -23.41 11.72
CA GLN A 85 3.52 -23.11 11.53
C GLN A 85 3.14 -21.80 12.21
N LEU A 86 3.53 -21.61 13.48
CA LEU A 86 3.29 -20.35 14.19
C LEU A 86 3.95 -19.16 13.49
N LYS A 87 5.20 -19.30 13.04
CA LYS A 87 5.89 -18.24 12.29
C LYS A 87 5.23 -17.94 10.94
N GLY A 88 4.66 -18.94 10.27
CA GLY A 88 3.87 -18.76 9.05
C GLY A 88 2.54 -18.07 9.31
N ALA A 89 1.83 -18.50 10.35
CA ALA A 89 0.54 -17.94 10.76
C ALA A 89 0.64 -16.47 11.13
N VAL A 90 1.69 -16.06 11.86
CA VAL A 90 1.97 -14.65 12.13
C VAL A 90 2.11 -13.87 10.83
N GLY A 91 2.94 -14.34 9.90
CA GLY A 91 3.15 -13.62 8.64
C GLY A 91 1.87 -13.45 7.84
N SER A 92 1.12 -14.54 7.66
CA SER A 92 -0.15 -14.52 6.94
C SER A 92 -1.18 -13.62 7.60
N PHE A 93 -1.28 -13.62 8.93
CA PHE A 93 -2.21 -12.76 9.67
C PHE A 93 -1.89 -11.27 9.48
N ILE A 94 -0.60 -10.91 9.52
CA ILE A 94 -0.17 -9.52 9.34
C ILE A 94 -0.37 -9.07 7.89
N GLU A 95 -0.03 -9.92 6.92
CA GLU A 95 -0.25 -9.65 5.50
C GLU A 95 -1.74 -9.51 5.13
N ASP A 96 -2.63 -10.22 5.83
CA ASP A 96 -4.09 -10.10 5.66
C ASP A 96 -4.66 -8.83 6.31
N LYS A 97 -4.21 -8.49 7.53
CA LYS A 97 -4.77 -7.35 8.27
C LYS A 97 -4.27 -5.99 7.81
N LEU A 98 -3.01 -5.89 7.41
CA LEU A 98 -2.39 -4.61 7.11
C LEU A 98 -3.07 -3.80 6.00
N PRO A 99 -3.41 -4.39 4.84
CA PRO A 99 -4.09 -3.66 3.78
C PRO A 99 -5.36 -2.96 4.29
N SER A 100 -6.19 -3.68 5.06
CA SER A 100 -7.42 -3.09 5.62
C SER A 100 -7.18 -1.93 6.60
N MET A 101 -6.09 -1.96 7.37
CA MET A 101 -5.74 -0.87 8.30
C MET A 101 -5.27 0.37 7.54
N LEU A 102 -4.53 0.16 6.44
CA LEU A 102 -4.02 1.22 5.58
C LEU A 102 -5.14 1.87 4.76
N THR A 103 -6.06 1.07 4.21
CA THR A 103 -7.22 1.58 3.45
C THR A 103 -8.22 2.32 4.34
N THR A 104 -8.41 1.90 5.60
CA THR A 104 -9.32 2.59 6.53
C THR A 104 -8.89 4.03 6.82
N ARG A 105 -7.60 4.35 6.65
CA ARG A 105 -7.06 5.70 6.86
C ARG A 105 -7.00 6.54 5.58
N HIS A 106 -7.26 5.96 4.42
CA HIS A 106 -7.40 6.71 3.17
C HIS A 106 -8.84 7.20 3.01
N ASP A 107 -8.99 8.49 2.80
CA ASP A 107 -10.27 9.10 2.45
C ASP A 107 -10.25 9.54 0.99
N ILE A 108 -10.99 8.82 0.15
CA ILE A 108 -11.12 9.10 -1.29
C ILE A 108 -11.68 10.51 -1.50
N ASN A 109 -12.56 10.96 -0.61
CA ASN A 109 -13.14 12.30 -0.72
C ASN A 109 -12.08 13.37 -0.52
N ASN A 110 -11.06 13.14 0.31
CA ASN A 110 -9.97 14.11 0.49
C ASN A 110 -9.12 14.27 -0.78
N LEU A 111 -8.83 13.17 -1.48
CA LEU A 111 -8.10 13.23 -2.75
C LEU A 111 -8.95 13.91 -3.84
N GLN A 112 -10.24 13.59 -3.92
CA GLN A 112 -11.16 14.25 -4.84
C GLN A 112 -11.27 15.75 -4.55
N ASN A 113 -11.50 16.14 -3.29
CA ASN A 113 -11.57 17.54 -2.88
C ASN A 113 -10.27 18.30 -3.19
N GLN A 114 -9.11 17.64 -3.02
CA GLN A 114 -7.82 18.21 -3.36
C GLN A 114 -7.67 18.41 -4.88
N LEU A 115 -8.08 17.42 -5.68
CA LEU A 115 -8.11 17.54 -7.14
C LEU A 115 -9.03 18.65 -7.61
N ASP A 116 -10.25 18.70 -7.09
CA ASP A 116 -11.20 19.75 -7.38
C ASP A 116 -10.58 21.12 -7.05
N GLY A 117 -9.96 21.26 -5.87
CA GLY A 117 -9.25 22.47 -5.46
C GLY A 117 -8.14 22.89 -6.44
N LEU A 118 -7.29 21.96 -6.87
CA LEU A 118 -6.24 22.22 -7.85
C LEU A 118 -6.82 22.62 -9.22
N ILE A 119 -7.92 21.99 -9.63
CA ILE A 119 -8.60 22.31 -10.89
C ILE A 119 -9.25 23.69 -10.81
N TYR A 120 -9.88 24.04 -9.69
CA TYR A 120 -10.39 25.40 -9.46
C TYR A 120 -9.26 26.43 -9.45
N GLU A 121 -8.10 26.11 -8.87
CA GLU A 121 -6.93 27.00 -8.87
C GLU A 121 -6.42 27.28 -10.29
N TYR A 122 -6.26 26.24 -11.12
CA TYR A 122 -5.65 26.38 -12.45
C TYR A 122 -6.64 26.68 -13.59
N CYS A 123 -7.91 26.30 -13.43
CA CYS A 123 -8.92 26.36 -14.48
C CYS A 123 -10.22 27.07 -14.08
N SER A 124 -10.23 27.89 -13.02
CA SER A 124 -11.42 28.65 -12.56
C SER A 124 -12.21 29.33 -13.68
N HIS A 125 -11.54 29.95 -14.66
CA HIS A 125 -12.18 30.66 -15.77
C HIS A 125 -12.80 29.74 -16.83
N SER A 126 -12.45 28.46 -16.83
CA SER A 126 -12.89 27.46 -17.82
C SER A 126 -13.98 26.53 -17.28
N ILE A 127 -14.42 26.73 -16.02
CA ILE A 127 -15.45 25.92 -15.37
C ILE A 127 -16.81 26.60 -15.57
N SER A 128 -17.75 25.85 -16.14
CA SER A 128 -19.13 26.26 -16.34
C SER A 128 -20.01 26.00 -15.10
N GLN A 129 -21.23 26.57 -15.10
CA GLN A 129 -22.20 26.38 -14.00
C GLN A 129 -22.62 24.92 -13.76
N ASN A 130 -22.40 24.03 -14.73
CA ASN A 130 -22.74 22.60 -14.64
C ASN A 130 -21.55 21.73 -14.22
N ALA A 131 -20.51 22.31 -13.62
CA ALA A 131 -19.26 21.62 -13.30
C ALA A 131 -18.58 20.97 -14.54
N ALA A 132 -18.81 21.52 -15.73
CA ALA A 132 -18.10 21.10 -16.93
C ALA A 132 -16.89 22.02 -17.16
N ILE A 133 -15.72 21.44 -17.43
CA ILE A 133 -14.44 22.12 -17.64
C ILE A 133 -13.95 21.96 -19.07
N SER A 134 -13.26 22.97 -19.60
CA SER A 134 -12.58 22.87 -20.90
C SER A 134 -11.45 21.84 -20.88
N GLN A 135 -11.48 20.89 -21.82
CA GLN A 135 -10.37 19.96 -22.04
C GLN A 135 -9.03 20.66 -22.28
N LEU A 136 -9.05 21.78 -23.03
CA LEU A 136 -7.84 22.54 -23.34
C LEU A 136 -7.14 23.00 -22.05
N CYS A 137 -7.90 23.49 -21.08
CA CYS A 137 -7.34 23.97 -19.81
C CYS A 137 -6.66 22.85 -19.01
N LEU A 138 -7.28 21.66 -18.98
CA LEU A 138 -6.71 20.49 -18.30
C LEU A 138 -5.37 20.08 -18.93
N LEU A 139 -5.29 20.06 -20.26
CA LEU A 139 -4.06 19.69 -20.97
C LEU A 139 -2.95 20.74 -20.80
N GLU A 140 -3.28 22.02 -20.87
CA GLU A 140 -2.32 23.11 -20.66
C GLU A 140 -1.71 23.11 -19.24
N ASN A 141 -2.47 22.66 -18.24
CA ASN A 141 -2.06 22.62 -16.84
C ASN A 141 -1.71 21.21 -16.33
N GLN A 142 -1.74 20.19 -17.18
CA GLN A 142 -1.55 18.78 -16.81
C GLN A 142 -0.32 18.56 -15.94
N ASN A 143 0.85 19.05 -16.36
CA ASN A 143 2.09 18.83 -15.63
C ASN A 143 2.07 19.47 -14.23
N LYS A 144 1.44 20.65 -14.09
CA LYS A 144 1.31 21.32 -12.79
C LYS A 144 0.34 20.55 -11.89
N LEU A 145 -0.79 20.12 -12.44
CA LEU A 145 -1.80 19.34 -11.75
C LEU A 145 -1.21 18.02 -11.23
N LEU A 146 -0.58 17.24 -12.10
CA LEU A 146 0.07 15.98 -11.74
C LEU A 146 1.18 16.19 -10.71
N SER A 147 2.06 17.18 -10.90
CA SER A 147 3.13 17.47 -9.93
C SER A 147 2.60 17.82 -8.54
N ARG A 148 1.53 18.62 -8.45
CA ARG A 148 0.91 18.99 -7.16
C ARG A 148 0.18 17.84 -6.51
N MET A 149 -0.50 17.02 -7.30
CA MET A 149 -1.11 15.79 -6.82
C MET A 149 -0.06 14.84 -6.27
N HIS A 150 1.07 14.73 -6.95
CA HIS A 150 2.18 13.88 -6.52
C HIS A 150 2.73 14.33 -5.16
N GLU A 151 2.99 15.63 -5.01
CA GLU A 151 3.38 16.22 -3.72
C GLU A 151 2.37 15.87 -2.61
N TYR A 152 1.08 16.02 -2.91
CA TYR A 152 0.00 15.72 -1.96
C TYR A 152 -0.05 14.23 -1.59
N MET A 153 -0.02 13.32 -2.58
CA MET A 153 -0.05 11.87 -2.33
C MET A 153 1.14 11.40 -1.52
N ASN A 154 2.35 11.91 -1.84
CA ASN A 154 3.54 11.60 -1.07
C ASN A 154 3.41 12.05 0.39
N GLN A 155 2.85 13.23 0.62
CA GLN A 155 2.62 13.73 1.97
C GLN A 155 1.57 12.89 2.71
N GLN A 156 0.42 12.62 2.08
CA GLN A 156 -0.65 11.79 2.65
C GLN A 156 -0.16 10.39 3.03
N VAL A 157 0.60 9.75 2.14
CA VAL A 157 1.19 8.44 2.40
C VAL A 157 2.14 8.49 3.60
N ARG A 158 3.01 9.50 3.69
CA ARG A 158 3.90 9.65 4.86
C ARG A 158 3.10 9.75 6.16
N ASP A 159 2.07 10.59 6.16
CA ASP A 159 1.24 10.82 7.35
C ASP A 159 0.48 9.55 7.76
N ILE A 160 -0.08 8.83 6.79
CA ILE A 160 -0.80 7.57 7.04
C ILE A 160 0.14 6.49 7.54
N LEU A 161 1.31 6.31 6.93
CA LEU A 161 2.29 5.34 7.37
C LEU A 161 2.83 5.67 8.77
N GLN A 162 3.02 6.95 9.09
CA GLN A 162 3.40 7.37 10.44
C GLN A 162 2.31 7.02 11.46
N GLN A 163 1.04 7.31 11.16
CA GLN A 163 -0.07 6.98 12.05
C GLN A 163 -0.23 5.47 12.23
N VAL A 164 -0.12 4.68 11.16
CA VAL A 164 -0.17 3.21 11.23
C VAL A 164 0.98 2.68 12.09
N ASN A 165 2.17 3.25 11.93
CA ASN A 165 3.32 2.86 12.73
C ASN A 165 3.17 3.21 14.22
N GLU A 166 2.58 4.36 14.54
CA GLU A 166 2.43 4.84 15.92
C GLU A 166 1.27 4.16 16.65
N PHE A 167 0.13 3.98 16.00
CA PHE A 167 -1.11 3.59 16.69
C PHE A 167 -1.55 2.15 16.40
N ASP A 168 -1.35 1.68 15.17
CA ASP A 168 -1.97 0.44 14.69
C ASP A 168 -1.05 -0.77 14.84
N LEU A 169 0.19 -0.64 14.39
CA LEU A 169 1.18 -1.71 14.42
C LEU A 169 1.52 -2.19 15.83
N PRO A 170 1.74 -1.32 16.83
CA PRO A 170 1.96 -1.77 18.20
C PRO A 170 0.79 -2.58 18.74
N ARG A 171 -0.46 -2.16 18.44
CA ARG A 171 -1.67 -2.88 18.87
C ARG A 171 -1.81 -4.22 18.16
N LEU A 172 -1.53 -4.26 16.86
CA LEU A 172 -1.54 -5.49 16.08
C LEU A 172 -0.49 -6.49 16.59
N PHE A 173 0.70 -5.99 16.93
CA PHE A 173 1.76 -6.79 17.51
C PHE A 173 1.35 -7.41 18.85
N GLU A 174 0.78 -6.60 19.75
CA GLU A 174 0.31 -7.07 21.05
C GLU A 174 -0.82 -8.11 20.94
N LYS A 175 -1.77 -7.91 20.03
CA LYS A 175 -2.82 -8.91 19.74
C LYS A 175 -2.21 -10.22 19.25
N THR A 176 -1.25 -10.14 18.33
CA THR A 176 -0.56 -11.32 17.79
C THR A 176 0.21 -12.05 18.90
N ARG A 177 0.92 -11.31 19.75
CA ARG A 177 1.65 -11.83 20.91
C ARG A 177 0.72 -12.56 21.89
N ALA A 178 -0.42 -11.96 22.20
CA ALA A 178 -1.43 -12.55 23.09
C ALA A 178 -2.00 -13.85 22.52
N GLN A 179 -2.36 -13.87 21.23
CA GLN A 179 -2.84 -15.07 20.54
C GLN A 179 -1.80 -16.20 20.56
N MET A 180 -0.55 -15.88 20.23
CA MET A 180 0.53 -16.87 20.30
C MET A 180 0.75 -17.40 21.70
N SER A 181 0.71 -16.52 22.72
CA SER A 181 0.82 -16.94 24.11
C SER A 181 -0.27 -17.92 24.50
N GLY A 182 -1.53 -17.66 24.10
CA GLY A 182 -2.66 -18.56 24.33
C GLY A 182 -2.43 -19.96 23.71
N ILE A 183 -1.94 -20.00 22.46
CA ILE A 183 -1.61 -21.26 21.79
C ILE A 183 -0.51 -22.01 22.54
N LEU A 184 0.58 -21.33 22.94
CA LEU A 184 1.67 -21.97 23.67
C LEU A 184 1.23 -22.51 25.03
N ILE A 185 0.36 -21.80 25.74
CA ILE A 185 -0.23 -22.27 27.01
C ILE A 185 -0.99 -23.57 26.77
N HIS A 186 -1.86 -23.61 25.76
CA HIS A 186 -2.63 -24.81 25.41
C HIS A 186 -1.73 -26.02 25.11
N PHE A 187 -0.70 -25.85 24.28
CA PHE A 187 0.26 -26.92 23.97
C PHE A 187 1.04 -27.39 25.20
N ASN A 188 1.49 -26.46 26.05
CA ASN A 188 2.21 -26.80 27.28
C ASN A 188 1.34 -27.58 28.27
N GLN A 189 0.03 -27.38 28.26
CA GLN A 189 -0.90 -28.05 29.18
C GLN A 189 -1.35 -29.42 28.67
N HIS A 190 -1.55 -29.58 27.35
CA HIS A 190 -2.25 -30.75 26.79
C HIS A 190 -1.40 -31.63 25.87
N THR A 191 -0.23 -31.17 25.42
CA THR A 191 0.55 -31.87 24.39
C THR A 191 2.00 -32.10 24.80
N MET A 192 2.63 -31.13 25.46
CA MET A 192 4.03 -31.22 25.86
C MET A 192 4.16 -32.06 27.14
N ASP A 193 5.24 -32.84 27.23
CA ASP A 193 5.60 -33.51 28.48
C ASP A 193 6.05 -32.45 29.53
N PRO A 194 5.30 -32.29 30.64
CA PRO A 194 5.55 -31.25 31.63
C PRO A 194 6.88 -31.43 32.37
N LEU A 195 7.49 -32.62 32.32
CA LEU A 195 8.75 -32.93 33.00
C LEU A 195 9.98 -32.58 32.16
N HIS A 196 9.83 -32.39 30.85
CA HIS A 196 10.97 -32.29 29.94
C HIS A 196 11.05 -30.97 29.18
N HIS A 197 9.90 -30.41 28.75
CA HIS A 197 9.89 -29.31 27.80
C HIS A 197 8.78 -28.30 28.10
N LYS A 198 9.13 -27.01 28.05
CA LYS A 198 8.14 -25.93 28.06
C LYS A 198 8.40 -24.97 26.91
N LEU A 199 7.34 -24.63 26.17
CA LEU A 199 7.37 -23.59 25.15
C LEU A 199 7.16 -22.23 25.80
N GLU A 200 8.03 -21.27 25.51
CA GLU A 200 7.91 -19.89 25.96
C GLU A 200 8.03 -18.94 24.78
N LEU A 201 7.21 -17.89 24.80
CA LEU A 201 7.34 -16.78 23.88
C LEU A 201 8.52 -15.91 24.30
N LYS A 202 9.41 -15.61 23.36
CA LYS A 202 10.49 -14.64 23.52
C LYS A 202 10.28 -13.51 22.52
N GLN A 203 10.32 -12.30 23.05
CA GLN A 203 10.32 -11.08 22.28
C GLN A 203 11.75 -10.58 22.16
N LYS A 204 12.17 -10.27 20.94
CA LYS A 204 13.39 -9.50 20.73
C LYS A 204 13.01 -8.03 20.91
N TYR A 205 13.37 -7.43 22.05
CA TYR A 205 13.20 -5.99 22.25
C TYR A 205 14.15 -5.27 21.30
N SER A 206 13.58 -4.48 20.37
CA SER A 206 14.29 -3.39 19.71
C SER A 206 13.97 -2.13 20.51
N ASN A 207 14.99 -1.37 20.90
CA ASN A 207 14.79 -0.12 21.65
C ASN A 207 14.04 0.94 20.82
N ASP A 208 14.05 0.79 19.49
CA ASP A 208 13.30 1.62 18.56
C ASP A 208 12.03 0.88 18.13
N HIS A 209 10.87 1.35 18.58
CA HIS A 209 9.54 0.76 18.29
C HIS A 209 9.01 1.18 16.91
N TYR A 210 9.88 1.36 15.92
CA TYR A 210 9.50 1.69 14.56
C TYR A 210 9.43 0.42 13.71
N TRP A 211 8.21 -0.02 13.42
CA TRP A 211 7.92 -1.15 12.53
C TRP A 211 8.02 -0.76 11.05
N ILE A 212 7.80 0.52 10.77
CA ILE A 212 7.98 1.13 9.45
C ILE A 212 9.21 2.03 9.55
N THR A 213 10.26 1.69 8.80
CA THR A 213 11.48 2.51 8.73
C THR A 213 11.36 3.58 7.65
N ASN A 214 12.18 4.63 7.73
CA ASN A 214 12.24 5.64 6.67
C ASN A 214 12.55 5.04 5.30
N ASP A 215 13.43 4.03 5.23
CA ASP A 215 13.75 3.34 3.97
C ASP A 215 12.51 2.65 3.37
N MET A 216 11.66 2.04 4.22
CA MET A 216 10.41 1.44 3.77
C MET A 216 9.43 2.48 3.23
N ILE A 217 9.39 3.67 3.84
CA ILE A 217 8.57 4.79 3.35
C ILE A 217 9.08 5.31 2.01
N GLN A 218 10.41 5.50 1.86
CA GLN A 218 10.97 5.99 0.61
C GLN A 218 10.80 4.99 -0.53
N GLU A 219 10.94 3.69 -0.24
CA GLU A 219 10.68 2.66 -1.25
C GLU A 219 9.20 2.60 -1.63
N PHE A 220 8.30 2.73 -0.65
CA PHE A 220 6.86 2.83 -0.93
C PHE A 220 6.56 3.98 -1.89
N ILE A 221 7.10 5.16 -1.61
CA ILE A 221 6.94 6.34 -2.48
C ILE A 221 7.57 6.10 -3.84
N SER A 222 8.77 5.51 -3.91
CA SER A 222 9.40 5.18 -5.18
C SER A 222 8.53 4.27 -6.06
N ILE A 223 7.80 3.32 -5.46
CA ILE A 223 6.88 2.43 -6.18
C ILE A 223 5.71 3.22 -6.76
N LEU A 224 5.15 4.16 -5.99
CA LEU A 224 4.08 5.04 -6.48
C LEU A 224 4.56 5.89 -7.66
N ASN A 225 5.74 6.50 -7.53
CA ASN A 225 6.29 7.39 -8.55
C ASN A 225 6.57 6.65 -9.87
N HIS A 226 7.13 5.43 -9.79
CA HIS A 226 7.44 4.65 -11.00
C HIS A 226 6.18 4.17 -11.72
N ALA A 227 5.09 3.92 -10.98
CA ALA A 227 3.84 3.48 -11.57
C ALA A 227 3.14 4.61 -12.34
N GLU A 228 3.35 5.87 -11.94
CA GLU A 228 2.82 7.04 -12.65
C GLU A 228 3.64 7.44 -13.88
N GLU A 229 4.96 7.20 -13.89
CA GLU A 229 5.81 7.54 -15.04
C GLU A 229 5.43 6.78 -16.32
N GLU A 230 4.90 5.56 -16.19
CA GLU A 230 4.41 4.75 -17.30
C GLU A 230 3.06 5.26 -17.86
N GLU A 231 2.32 6.08 -17.09
CA GLU A 231 0.95 6.53 -17.37
C GLU A 231 0.77 8.04 -17.20
N ASN A 232 1.81 8.83 -17.51
CA ASN A 232 1.89 10.29 -17.38
C ASN A 232 0.87 11.11 -18.20
N ASN A 233 -0.24 10.51 -18.63
CA ASN A 233 -1.23 11.14 -19.48
C ASN A 233 -2.66 11.09 -18.90
N ILE A 234 -3.16 12.25 -18.47
CA ILE A 234 -4.56 12.39 -18.03
C ILE A 234 -5.57 12.30 -19.18
N GLN A 235 -5.10 12.26 -20.44
CA GLN A 235 -5.95 12.21 -21.65
C GLN A 235 -6.95 11.06 -21.61
N HIS A 236 -6.53 9.88 -21.13
CA HIS A 236 -7.44 8.74 -21.02
C HIS A 236 -8.62 9.04 -20.07
N PHE A 237 -8.37 9.70 -18.94
CA PHE A 237 -9.43 10.09 -18.00
C PHE A 237 -10.28 11.23 -18.54
N ILE A 238 -9.70 12.15 -19.31
CA ILE A 238 -10.43 13.20 -20.03
C ILE A 238 -11.42 12.58 -21.01
N ASP A 239 -10.98 11.64 -21.85
CA ASP A 239 -11.82 11.01 -22.85
C ASP A 239 -12.95 10.17 -22.25
N LEU A 240 -12.68 9.52 -21.11
CA LEU A 240 -13.70 8.82 -20.33
C LEU A 240 -14.65 9.73 -19.57
N SER A 241 -14.38 11.04 -19.49
CA SER A 241 -15.18 12.00 -18.72
C SER A 241 -15.98 12.98 -19.59
N LYS A 242 -15.98 12.75 -20.91
CA LYS A 242 -16.92 13.35 -21.86
C LYS A 242 -18.29 12.67 -21.74
#